data_AF-A0A2V7F5G9-F1
#
_entry.id   AF-A0A2V7F5G9-F1
#
_cell.length_a   1.000
_cell.length_b   1.000
_cell.length_c   1.000
_cell.angle_alpha   90.00
_cell.angle_beta   90.00
_cell.angle_gamma   90.00
#
_symmetry.space_group_name_H-M   'P 1'
#
loop_
_entity.id
_entity.type
_entity.pdbx_description
1 polymer ?
#
loop_
_entity_poly.entity_id
_entity_poly.type
_entity_poly.pdbx_seq_one_letter_code
_entity_poly.pdbx_strand_id
1 'polypeptide(L)'
;MKRPSVVVLVAAGALAVAASAIQAGPEKIAFPANYKDHVLYATLDRYDTKQYRELYGTPEAVRAAKEGKPIPSGSVLTLVQYKAQVDAQGNPVKDANGRFVKGELVAFTVMEKRAGWGAEYPDDLRNGEWEYSAFTAEGKFNDKANFKGCFQCHKPHEKQDYVISLAKLAGTFPTGPVAMRTGASDVNIAGFAFGPNKLTVGPGQSVTWTNADDSPHQIAFPKTQERSPVLLKGQSHTQTLATPGTYDYICGLHTSMKGTIEVK
;
A
#
# COMPACT_ATOMS: atom_id res chain seq x y z
N MET A 1 -11.49 -83.97 12.08
CA MET A 1 -10.48 -83.22 11.30
C MET A 1 -10.85 -81.74 11.33
N LYS A 2 -10.10 -80.93 12.09
CA LYS A 2 -10.28 -79.46 12.16
C LYS A 2 -9.56 -78.83 10.96
N ARG A 3 -10.27 -78.03 10.15
CA ARG A 3 -9.67 -77.20 9.08
C ARG A 3 -9.04 -75.96 9.71
N PRO A 4 -7.82 -75.54 9.34
CA PRO A 4 -7.25 -74.30 9.84
C PRO A 4 -7.82 -73.10 9.04
N SER A 5 -8.22 -72.07 9.76
CA SER A 5 -8.59 -70.78 9.17
C SER A 5 -7.34 -70.03 8.71
N VAL A 6 -7.26 -69.71 7.42
CA VAL A 6 -6.25 -68.79 6.88
C VAL A 6 -6.76 -67.37 7.08
N VAL A 7 -6.11 -66.61 7.95
CA VAL A 7 -6.34 -65.16 8.08
C VAL A 7 -5.53 -64.48 6.97
N VAL A 8 -6.23 -63.91 5.99
CA VAL A 8 -5.62 -63.04 4.99
C VAL A 8 -5.47 -61.65 5.61
N LEU A 9 -4.24 -61.28 5.96
CA LEU A 9 -3.86 -59.92 6.32
C LEU A 9 -3.84 -59.07 5.05
N VAL A 10 -4.89 -58.26 4.84
CA VAL A 10 -4.87 -57.18 3.85
C VAL A 10 -4.06 -56.03 4.45
N ALA A 11 -2.79 -55.92 4.05
CA ALA A 11 -1.99 -54.75 4.33
C ALA A 11 -2.49 -53.59 3.44
N ALA A 12 -3.31 -52.71 4.01
CA ALA A 12 -3.65 -51.44 3.38
C ALA A 12 -2.39 -50.55 3.39
N GLY A 13 -1.65 -50.54 2.29
CA GLY A 13 -0.58 -49.59 2.07
C GLY A 13 -1.16 -48.18 1.94
N ALA A 14 -1.11 -47.40 3.01
CA ALA A 14 -1.31 -45.96 2.93
C ALA A 14 -0.12 -45.37 2.18
N LEU A 15 -0.29 -45.10 0.88
CA LEU A 15 0.56 -44.18 0.15
C LEU A 15 0.38 -42.79 0.78
N ALA A 16 1.25 -42.46 1.72
CA ALA A 16 1.43 -41.09 2.16
C ALA A 16 2.00 -40.31 0.97
N VAL A 17 1.12 -39.67 0.20
CA VAL A 17 1.53 -38.57 -0.67
C VAL A 17 2.00 -37.47 0.28
N ALA A 18 3.31 -37.36 0.48
CA ALA A 18 3.89 -36.17 1.06
C ALA A 18 3.55 -35.02 0.11
N ALA A 19 2.47 -34.29 0.43
CA ALA A 19 2.24 -32.99 -0.16
C ALA A 19 3.44 -32.15 0.28
N SER A 20 4.43 -32.00 -0.59
CA SER A 20 5.45 -30.99 -0.43
C SER A 20 4.70 -29.67 -0.36
N ALA A 21 4.51 -29.15 0.86
CA ALA A 21 4.01 -27.80 1.04
C ALA A 21 4.90 -26.93 0.18
N ILE A 22 4.32 -26.25 -0.81
CA ILE A 22 5.04 -25.33 -1.67
C ILE A 22 5.45 -24.19 -0.74
N GLN A 23 6.66 -24.29 -0.21
CA GLN A 23 7.19 -23.33 0.74
C GLN A 23 7.25 -21.97 0.06
N ALA A 24 6.52 -21.02 0.63
CA ALA A 24 6.48 -19.63 0.28
C ALA A 24 7.79 -18.95 0.65
N GLY A 25 8.12 -17.89 -0.10
CA GLY A 25 9.35 -17.16 0.11
C GLY A 25 9.63 -16.17 -1.02
N PRO A 26 10.40 -15.11 -0.73
CA PRO A 26 10.70 -14.05 -1.69
C PRO A 26 11.42 -14.56 -2.94
N GLU A 27 12.20 -15.64 -2.83
CA GLU A 27 12.93 -16.26 -3.93
C GLU A 27 12.07 -17.12 -4.86
N LYS A 28 10.83 -17.42 -4.47
CA LYS A 28 9.88 -18.22 -5.29
C LYS A 28 9.12 -17.39 -6.30
N ILE A 29 9.04 -16.08 -6.08
CA ILE A 29 8.50 -15.15 -7.06
C ILE A 29 9.54 -14.99 -8.17
N ALA A 30 9.15 -15.30 -9.41
CA ALA A 30 9.99 -15.08 -10.57
C ALA A 30 10.04 -13.58 -10.93
N PHE A 31 11.14 -13.13 -11.54
CA PHE A 31 11.18 -11.79 -12.12
C PHE A 31 10.09 -11.67 -13.20
N PRO A 32 9.17 -10.69 -13.11
CA PRO A 32 8.02 -10.60 -14.01
C PRO A 32 8.45 -9.97 -15.34
N ALA A 33 9.23 -10.67 -16.16
CA ALA A 33 9.79 -10.14 -17.41
C ALA A 33 8.72 -9.61 -18.38
N ASN A 34 7.50 -10.14 -18.30
CA ASN A 34 6.33 -9.77 -19.09
C ASN A 34 5.44 -8.71 -18.43
N TYR A 35 5.90 -7.99 -17.40
CA TYR A 35 5.07 -6.99 -16.70
C TYR A 35 4.48 -5.90 -17.62
N LYS A 36 5.10 -5.65 -18.78
CA LYS A 36 4.59 -4.69 -19.76
C LYS A 36 3.32 -5.17 -20.49
N ASP A 37 3.07 -6.48 -20.49
CA ASP A 37 1.83 -7.08 -21.01
C ASP A 37 0.71 -7.02 -19.97
N HIS A 38 1.04 -6.73 -18.71
CA HIS A 38 0.08 -6.51 -17.65
C HIS A 38 -0.51 -5.10 -17.74
N VAL A 39 -1.62 -4.88 -17.03
CA VAL A 39 -2.32 -3.60 -17.06
C VAL A 39 -1.58 -2.60 -16.15
N LEU A 40 -1.08 -1.51 -16.73
CA LEU A 40 -0.67 -0.32 -15.97
C LEU A 40 -1.91 0.33 -15.36
N TYR A 41 -2.17 0.08 -14.07
CA TYR A 41 -3.38 0.55 -13.40
C TYR A 41 -3.15 1.84 -12.60
N ALA A 42 -1.90 2.18 -12.28
CA ALA A 42 -1.59 3.44 -11.61
C ALA A 42 -0.16 3.90 -11.83
N THR A 43 0.02 5.21 -11.81
CA THR A 43 1.31 5.88 -11.70
C THR A 43 1.34 6.69 -10.41
N LEU A 44 2.42 6.62 -9.63
CA LEU A 44 2.60 7.32 -8.35
C LEU A 44 3.89 8.13 -8.33
N ASP A 45 3.84 9.34 -7.76
CA ASP A 45 5.01 10.17 -7.53
C ASP A 45 5.38 10.15 -6.05
N ARG A 46 6.66 9.90 -5.76
CA ARG A 46 7.20 9.83 -4.40
C ARG A 46 8.14 10.99 -4.16
N TYR A 47 7.63 12.01 -3.50
CA TYR A 47 8.34 13.25 -3.24
C TYR A 47 9.52 13.05 -2.28
N ASP A 48 9.35 12.19 -1.27
CA ASP A 48 10.36 11.85 -0.26
C ASP A 48 11.63 11.24 -0.85
N THR A 49 11.47 10.36 -1.85
CA THR A 49 12.57 9.62 -2.48
C THR A 49 12.85 10.07 -3.91
N LYS A 50 12.14 11.10 -4.39
CA LYS A 50 12.18 11.61 -5.77
C LYS A 50 12.04 10.49 -6.79
N GLN A 51 11.03 9.63 -6.61
CA GLN A 51 10.76 8.50 -7.51
C GLN A 51 9.47 8.70 -8.30
N TYR A 52 9.51 8.28 -9.55
CA TYR A 52 8.34 8.01 -10.38
C TYR A 52 8.08 6.50 -10.33
N ARG A 53 6.86 6.08 -10.04
CA ARG A 53 6.52 4.66 -9.87
C ARG A 53 5.36 4.27 -10.75
N GLU A 54 5.47 3.09 -11.34
CA GLU A 54 4.39 2.48 -12.12
C GLU A 54 3.91 1.22 -11.43
N LEU A 55 2.61 1.02 -11.42
CA LEU A 55 1.96 -0.15 -10.85
C LEU A 55 1.25 -0.93 -11.94
N TYR A 56 1.73 -2.13 -12.17
CA TYR A 56 1.18 -3.09 -13.11
C TYR A 56 0.48 -4.22 -12.37
N GLY A 57 -0.59 -4.77 -12.94
CA GLY A 57 -1.29 -5.92 -12.40
C GLY A 57 -1.77 -6.84 -13.51
N THR A 58 -1.74 -8.15 -13.28
CA THR A 58 -2.28 -9.11 -14.26
C THR A 58 -3.72 -8.74 -14.65
N PRO A 59 -4.12 -8.92 -15.92
CA PRO A 59 -5.47 -8.57 -16.38
C PRO A 59 -6.58 -9.19 -15.51
N GLU A 60 -6.38 -10.41 -15.01
CA GLU A 60 -7.29 -11.14 -14.14
C GLU A 60 -7.46 -10.44 -12.78
N ALA A 61 -6.36 -9.97 -12.19
CA ALA A 61 -6.37 -9.27 -10.91
C ALA A 61 -7.11 -7.94 -11.03
N VAL A 62 -6.82 -7.17 -12.08
CA VAL A 62 -7.50 -5.88 -12.34
C VAL A 62 -8.99 -6.10 -12.59
N ARG A 63 -9.35 -7.10 -13.40
CA ARG A 63 -10.76 -7.43 -13.68
C ARG A 63 -11.49 -7.83 -12.39
N ALA A 64 -10.92 -8.73 -11.60
CA ALA A 64 -11.53 -9.16 -10.34
C ALA A 64 -11.72 -7.98 -9.37
N ALA A 65 -10.70 -7.13 -9.21
CA ALA A 65 -10.78 -5.95 -8.36
C ALA A 65 -11.88 -4.97 -8.82
N LYS A 66 -11.98 -4.70 -10.12
CA LYS A 66 -13.04 -3.85 -10.69
C LYS A 66 -14.45 -4.42 -10.47
N GLU A 67 -14.57 -5.75 -10.49
CA GLU A 67 -15.83 -6.45 -10.24
C GLU A 67 -16.13 -6.64 -8.74
N GLY A 68 -15.27 -6.15 -7.84
CA GLY A 68 -15.41 -6.33 -6.40
C GLY A 68 -15.23 -7.78 -5.94
N LYS A 69 -14.62 -8.63 -6.77
CA LYS A 69 -14.36 -10.04 -6.48
C LYS A 69 -13.00 -10.22 -5.80
N PRO A 70 -12.80 -11.30 -5.03
CA PRO A 70 -11.50 -11.65 -4.48
C PRO A 70 -10.42 -11.74 -5.58
N ILE A 71 -9.23 -11.23 -5.31
CA ILE A 71 -8.10 -11.33 -6.25
C ILE A 71 -7.70 -12.81 -6.35
N PRO A 72 -7.68 -13.39 -7.56
CA PRO A 72 -7.45 -14.82 -7.75
C PRO A 72 -5.98 -15.21 -7.49
N SER A 73 -5.76 -16.44 -7.03
CA SER A 73 -4.46 -17.11 -7.14
C SER A 73 -4.00 -17.08 -8.60
N GLY A 74 -2.76 -16.72 -8.86
CA GLY A 74 -2.33 -16.33 -10.22
C GLY A 74 -1.86 -14.90 -10.33
N SER A 75 -2.36 -14.04 -9.46
CA SER A 75 -2.21 -12.60 -9.60
C SER A 75 -0.80 -12.13 -9.26
N VAL A 76 -0.23 -11.31 -10.14
CA VAL A 76 1.05 -10.65 -9.95
C VAL A 76 0.83 -9.15 -10.03
N LEU A 77 1.22 -8.42 -8.98
CA LEU A 77 1.26 -6.97 -8.96
C LEU A 77 2.73 -6.52 -8.93
N THR A 78 3.12 -5.71 -9.89
CA THR A 78 4.49 -5.23 -10.07
C THR A 78 4.56 -3.73 -9.89
N LEU A 79 5.33 -3.29 -8.91
CA LEU A 79 5.74 -1.90 -8.76
C LEU A 79 7.09 -1.73 -9.45
N VAL A 80 7.16 -0.87 -10.46
CA VAL A 80 8.40 -0.48 -11.14
C VAL A 80 8.84 0.88 -10.61
N GLN A 81 10.06 0.98 -10.09
CA GLN A 81 10.61 2.23 -9.55
C GLN A 81 11.55 2.88 -10.55
N TYR A 82 11.35 4.17 -10.80
CA TYR A 82 12.26 5.01 -11.57
C TYR A 82 12.69 6.20 -10.71
N LYS A 83 13.85 6.77 -11.01
CA LYS A 83 14.19 8.13 -10.56
C LYS A 83 13.22 9.11 -11.24
N ALA A 84 12.85 10.17 -10.55
CA ALA A 84 12.32 11.36 -11.21
C ALA A 84 13.48 12.13 -11.86
N GLN A 85 13.23 12.74 -13.02
CA GLN A 85 14.14 13.77 -13.53
C GLN A 85 14.12 14.96 -12.58
N VAL A 86 15.27 15.60 -12.38
CA VAL A 86 15.42 16.75 -11.48
C VAL A 86 16.04 17.93 -12.21
N ASP A 87 15.66 19.15 -11.81
CA ASP A 87 16.28 20.39 -12.27
C ASP A 87 17.70 20.58 -11.67
N ALA A 88 18.35 21.70 -12.02
CA ALA A 88 19.68 22.03 -11.51
C ALA A 88 19.74 22.21 -9.98
N GLN A 89 18.60 22.48 -9.34
CA GLN A 89 18.45 22.62 -7.89
C GLN A 89 18.08 21.28 -7.22
N GLY A 90 17.93 20.21 -8.01
CA GLY A 90 17.56 18.88 -7.54
C GLY A 90 16.06 18.71 -7.26
N ASN A 91 15.20 19.64 -7.67
CA ASN A 91 13.75 19.47 -7.54
C ASN A 91 13.20 18.60 -8.67
N PRO A 92 12.22 17.71 -8.41
CA PRO A 92 11.60 16.93 -9.47
C PRO A 92 10.98 17.81 -10.56
N VAL A 93 11.37 17.57 -11.82
CA VAL A 93 10.74 18.19 -12.98
C VAL A 93 9.34 17.61 -13.14
N LYS A 94 8.36 18.45 -13.45
CA LYS A 94 6.96 18.07 -13.64
C LYS A 94 6.51 18.24 -15.08
N ASP A 95 5.64 17.33 -15.54
CA ASP A 95 4.95 17.41 -16.82
C ASP A 95 3.77 18.39 -16.77
N ALA A 96 3.06 18.53 -17.90
CA ALA A 96 1.88 19.41 -18.02
C ALA A 96 0.72 19.04 -17.07
N ASN A 97 0.69 17.80 -16.56
CA ASN A 97 -0.31 17.32 -15.61
C ASN A 97 0.18 17.42 -14.16
N GLY A 98 1.34 18.04 -13.93
CA GLY A 98 1.94 18.19 -12.61
C GLY A 98 2.59 16.91 -12.07
N ARG A 99 2.75 15.86 -12.88
CA ARG A 99 3.38 14.59 -12.52
C ARG A 99 4.88 14.65 -12.71
N PHE A 100 5.65 13.88 -11.93
CA PHE A 100 7.09 13.80 -12.12
C PHE A 100 7.43 13.26 -13.52
N VAL A 101 8.44 13.86 -14.16
CA VAL A 101 8.97 13.32 -15.40
C VAL A 101 9.81 12.08 -15.08
N LYS A 102 9.49 10.95 -15.73
CA LYS A 102 10.18 9.67 -15.55
C LYS A 102 11.65 9.75 -15.99
N GLY A 103 12.54 9.24 -15.14
CA GLY A 103 13.97 9.08 -15.40
C GLY A 103 14.40 7.61 -15.47
N GLU A 104 15.60 7.33 -14.95
CA GLU A 104 16.22 6.00 -15.00
C GLU A 104 15.48 4.96 -14.16
N LEU A 105 15.42 3.72 -14.66
CA LEU A 105 14.92 2.56 -13.91
C LEU A 105 15.83 2.28 -12.71
N VAL A 106 15.22 1.97 -11.57
CA VAL A 106 15.90 1.71 -10.30
C VAL A 106 15.77 0.25 -9.89
N ALA A 107 14.54 -0.24 -9.80
CA ALA A 107 14.25 -1.55 -9.23
C ALA A 107 12.79 -1.96 -9.48
N PHE A 108 12.49 -3.21 -9.14
CA PHE A 108 11.16 -3.79 -9.14
C PHE A 108 10.82 -4.30 -7.75
N THR A 109 9.57 -4.14 -7.35
CA THR A 109 9.00 -4.84 -6.19
C THR A 109 7.75 -5.55 -6.66
N VAL A 110 7.62 -6.81 -6.29
CA VAL A 110 6.58 -7.70 -6.80
C VAL A 110 5.85 -8.29 -5.62
N MET A 111 4.53 -8.34 -5.71
CA MET A 111 3.74 -9.22 -4.86
C MET A 111 2.95 -10.19 -5.72
N GLU A 112 2.92 -11.44 -5.29
CA GLU A 112 2.31 -12.54 -6.03
C GLU A 112 1.45 -13.38 -5.10
N LYS A 113 0.24 -13.72 -5.59
CA LYS A 113 -0.73 -14.52 -4.84
C LYS A 113 -0.79 -15.93 -5.40
N ARG A 114 -0.55 -16.94 -4.57
CA ARG A 114 -0.69 -18.35 -4.94
C ARG A 114 -1.41 -19.15 -3.86
N ALA A 115 -2.32 -20.00 -4.31
CA ALA A 115 -3.03 -20.92 -3.44
C ALA A 115 -2.06 -21.72 -2.56
N GLY A 116 -2.28 -21.69 -1.25
CA GLY A 116 -1.48 -22.38 -0.23
C GLY A 116 -0.23 -21.62 0.26
N TRP A 117 0.14 -20.48 -0.34
CA TRP A 117 1.27 -19.68 0.15
C TRP A 117 0.99 -19.00 1.49
N GLY A 118 2.08 -18.71 2.21
CA GLY A 118 2.09 -18.02 3.49
C GLY A 118 1.61 -18.83 4.69
N ALA A 119 1.22 -20.10 4.50
CA ALA A 119 0.74 -20.98 5.57
C ALA A 119 1.80 -21.34 6.61
N GLU A 120 3.07 -21.16 6.27
CA GLU A 120 4.21 -21.29 7.18
C GLU A 120 4.41 -20.09 8.10
N TYR A 121 3.82 -18.93 7.79
CA TYR A 121 3.98 -17.73 8.59
C TYR A 121 2.94 -17.67 9.70
N PRO A 122 3.30 -17.14 10.88
CA PRO A 122 2.34 -16.92 11.95
C PRO A 122 1.30 -15.87 11.52
N ASP A 123 0.07 -16.00 12.03
CA ASP A 123 -1.08 -15.18 11.62
C ASP A 123 -0.86 -13.68 11.83
N ASP A 124 -0.01 -13.27 12.78
CA ASP A 124 0.32 -11.88 13.07
C ASP A 124 1.24 -11.25 12.00
N LEU A 125 1.94 -12.07 11.21
CA LEU A 125 2.78 -11.66 10.09
C LEU A 125 2.12 -11.95 8.73
N ARG A 126 1.37 -13.05 8.63
CA ARG A 126 0.83 -13.58 7.38
C ARG A 126 -0.11 -12.58 6.69
N ASN A 127 0.13 -12.35 5.39
CA ASN A 127 -0.70 -11.52 4.53
C ASN A 127 -1.56 -12.36 3.58
N GLY A 128 -2.30 -13.32 4.15
CA GLY A 128 -3.05 -14.30 3.38
C GLY A 128 -2.13 -15.21 2.56
N GLU A 129 -2.28 -15.16 1.24
CA GLU A 129 -1.54 -15.96 0.26
C GLU A 129 -0.56 -15.12 -0.58
N TRP A 130 -0.27 -13.90 -0.12
CA TRP A 130 0.65 -12.98 -0.78
C TRP A 130 2.08 -13.14 -0.31
N GLU A 131 2.98 -13.36 -1.26
CA GLU A 131 4.42 -13.23 -1.09
C GLU A 131 4.94 -11.93 -1.70
N TYR A 132 6.14 -11.53 -1.29
CA TYR A 132 6.79 -10.29 -1.73
C TYR A 132 8.21 -10.57 -2.19
N SER A 133 8.62 -9.96 -3.29
CA SER A 133 9.99 -10.04 -3.80
C SER A 133 10.47 -8.70 -4.36
N ALA A 134 11.78 -8.58 -4.51
CA ALA A 134 12.42 -7.36 -4.99
C ALA A 134 13.53 -7.72 -5.97
N PHE A 135 13.68 -6.92 -7.01
CA PHE A 135 14.67 -7.12 -8.06
C PHE A 135 15.38 -5.81 -8.40
N THR A 136 16.64 -5.91 -8.80
CA THR A 136 17.43 -4.77 -9.31
C THR A 136 16.89 -4.30 -10.67
N ALA A 137 17.40 -3.17 -11.20
CA ALA A 137 17.06 -2.69 -12.54
C ALA A 137 17.34 -3.74 -13.64
N GLU A 138 18.32 -4.63 -13.43
CA GLU A 138 18.67 -5.73 -14.34
C GLU A 138 17.79 -6.98 -14.15
N GLY A 139 16.81 -6.93 -13.24
CA GLY A 139 15.91 -8.05 -12.94
C GLY A 139 16.52 -9.14 -12.06
N LYS A 140 17.64 -8.88 -11.37
CA LYS A 140 18.24 -9.84 -10.44
C LYS A 140 17.56 -9.77 -9.08
N PHE A 141 17.30 -10.93 -8.47
CA PHE A 141 16.75 -11.02 -7.11
C PHE A 141 17.63 -10.24 -6.12
N ASN A 142 16.98 -9.45 -5.25
CA ASN A 142 17.64 -8.65 -4.23
C ASN A 142 17.43 -9.29 -2.85
N ASP A 143 18.37 -10.15 -2.46
CA ASP A 143 18.39 -10.84 -1.16
C ASP A 143 18.57 -9.90 0.04
N LYS A 144 19.00 -8.65 -0.19
CA LYS A 144 19.18 -7.62 0.85
C LYS A 144 17.92 -6.83 1.16
N ALA A 145 16.81 -7.06 0.45
CA ALA A 145 15.57 -6.34 0.70
C ALA A 145 14.94 -6.74 2.05
N ASN A 146 14.28 -5.79 2.71
CA ASN A 146 13.58 -6.03 3.98
C ASN A 146 12.20 -6.67 3.74
N PHE A 147 12.17 -7.98 3.46
CA PHE A 147 10.91 -8.70 3.18
C PHE A 147 9.96 -8.75 4.38
N LYS A 148 10.48 -8.86 5.61
CA LYS A 148 9.65 -8.78 6.82
C LYS A 148 8.89 -7.44 6.89
N GLY A 149 9.55 -6.35 6.51
CA GLY A 149 8.94 -5.03 6.42
C GLY A 149 7.79 -4.96 5.41
N CYS A 150 7.86 -5.72 4.30
CA CYS A 150 6.75 -5.83 3.34
C CYS A 150 5.51 -6.42 4.01
N PHE A 151 5.67 -7.54 4.72
CA PHE A 151 4.57 -8.17 5.45
C PHE A 151 3.94 -7.22 6.47
N GLN A 152 4.78 -6.63 7.33
CA GLN A 152 4.33 -5.72 8.39
C GLN A 152 3.62 -4.47 7.86
N CYS A 153 4.09 -3.90 6.76
CA CYS A 153 3.47 -2.72 6.15
C CYS A 153 2.12 -3.05 5.50
N HIS A 154 2.00 -4.24 4.91
CA HIS A 154 0.77 -4.65 4.23
C HIS A 154 -0.27 -5.28 5.18
N LYS A 155 0.14 -5.79 6.35
CA LYS A 155 -0.72 -6.46 7.33
C LYS A 155 -1.96 -5.64 7.77
N PRO A 156 -1.86 -4.32 8.05
CA PRO A 156 -3.01 -3.51 8.41
C PRO A 156 -4.08 -3.39 7.32
N HIS A 157 -3.78 -3.82 6.08
CA HIS A 157 -4.64 -3.73 4.91
C HIS A 157 -5.38 -5.03 4.59
N GLU A 158 -5.60 -5.91 5.57
CA GLU A 158 -6.35 -7.17 5.40
C GLU A 158 -7.71 -6.97 4.70
N LYS A 159 -8.44 -5.92 5.05
CA LYS A 159 -9.73 -5.58 4.41
C LYS A 159 -9.62 -5.19 2.93
N GLN A 160 -8.41 -4.91 2.45
CA GLN A 160 -8.11 -4.66 1.04
C GLN A 160 -7.33 -5.83 0.42
N ASP A 161 -7.45 -7.04 0.97
CA ASP A 161 -6.68 -8.22 0.56
C ASP A 161 -5.18 -7.92 0.52
N TYR A 162 -4.72 -7.13 1.51
CA TYR A 162 -3.33 -6.67 1.66
C TYR A 162 -2.81 -5.81 0.50
N VAL A 163 -3.63 -5.43 -0.48
CA VAL A 163 -3.24 -4.55 -1.59
C VAL A 163 -3.52 -3.10 -1.22
N ILE A 164 -2.49 -2.37 -0.78
CA ILE A 164 -2.59 -0.95 -0.35
C ILE A 164 -3.17 -0.08 -1.48
N SER A 165 -2.90 -0.43 -2.73
CA SER A 165 -3.38 0.26 -3.92
C SER A 165 -4.73 -0.26 -4.46
N LEU A 166 -5.49 -1.08 -3.69
CA LEU A 166 -6.69 -1.77 -4.19
C LEU A 166 -7.70 -0.82 -4.84
N ALA A 167 -7.94 0.36 -4.27
CA ALA A 167 -8.85 1.34 -4.87
C ALA A 167 -8.39 1.80 -6.26
N LYS A 168 -7.08 1.97 -6.48
CA LYS A 168 -6.53 2.28 -7.81
C LYS A 168 -6.62 1.07 -8.74
N LEU A 169 -6.31 -0.12 -8.23
CA LEU A 169 -6.44 -1.39 -8.97
C LEU A 169 -7.88 -1.62 -9.46
N ALA A 170 -8.87 -1.35 -8.60
CA ALA A 170 -10.29 -1.47 -8.88
C ALA A 170 -10.87 -0.29 -9.69
N GLY A 171 -10.08 0.75 -9.97
CA GLY A 171 -10.58 1.96 -10.64
C GLY A 171 -11.61 2.76 -9.83
N THR A 172 -11.69 2.54 -8.52
CA THR A 172 -12.57 3.27 -7.60
C THR A 172 -11.86 4.42 -6.87
N PHE A 173 -10.56 4.59 -7.12
CA PHE A 173 -9.80 5.72 -6.60
C PHE A 173 -10.29 7.04 -7.22
N PRO A 174 -10.55 8.09 -6.42
CA PRO A 174 -10.97 9.38 -6.94
C PRO A 174 -9.94 9.98 -7.91
N THR A 175 -10.32 10.13 -9.18
CA THR A 175 -9.47 10.74 -10.22
C THR A 175 -9.78 12.21 -10.47
N GLY A 176 -10.98 12.66 -10.07
CA GLY A 176 -11.40 14.05 -10.18
C GLY A 176 -10.73 14.99 -9.18
N PRO A 177 -10.87 16.31 -9.39
CA PRO A 177 -10.48 17.29 -8.39
C PRO A 177 -11.31 17.06 -7.11
N VAL A 178 -10.64 17.05 -5.96
CA VAL A 178 -11.33 17.03 -4.67
C VAL A 178 -11.81 18.44 -4.39
N ALA A 179 -13.12 18.61 -4.21
CA ALA A 179 -13.68 19.90 -3.84
C ALA A 179 -13.08 20.33 -2.50
N MET A 180 -12.35 21.46 -2.52
CA MET A 180 -11.83 22.05 -1.29
C MET A 180 -13.00 22.45 -0.40
N ARG A 181 -12.92 22.09 0.88
CA ARG A 181 -13.89 22.57 1.85
C ARG A 181 -13.58 24.01 2.24
N THR A 182 -14.62 24.81 2.41
CA THR A 182 -14.53 26.25 2.67
C THR A 182 -15.12 26.66 4.02
N GLY A 183 -15.43 25.71 4.90
CA GLY A 183 -15.91 26.00 6.24
C GLY A 183 -14.81 26.61 7.10
N ALA A 184 -15.24 27.38 8.10
CA ALA A 184 -14.32 28.12 8.98
C ALA A 184 -13.38 27.23 9.80
N SER A 185 -13.71 25.93 9.95
CA SER A 185 -12.90 24.93 10.66
C SER A 185 -12.34 23.84 9.75
N ASP A 186 -12.34 24.07 8.43
CA ASP A 186 -11.82 23.12 7.45
C ASP A 186 -10.34 23.37 7.16
N VAL A 187 -9.57 22.30 7.03
CA VAL A 187 -8.18 22.28 6.58
C VAL A 187 -8.06 21.38 5.36
N ASN A 188 -7.70 21.94 4.21
CA ASN A 188 -7.41 21.18 3.01
C ASN A 188 -5.93 20.80 2.98
N ILE A 189 -5.64 19.57 2.57
CA ILE A 189 -4.28 19.08 2.34
C ILE A 189 -4.04 19.06 0.84
N ALA A 190 -3.19 19.95 0.35
CA ALA A 190 -2.87 20.05 -1.07
C ALA A 190 -1.42 20.53 -1.24
N GLY A 191 -0.72 19.99 -2.24
CA GLY A 191 0.66 20.36 -2.53
C GLY A 191 1.61 20.12 -1.36
N PHE A 192 1.39 19.07 -0.56
CA PHE A 192 2.16 18.80 0.66
C PHE A 192 2.11 19.97 1.66
N ALA A 193 0.96 20.63 1.78
CA ALA A 193 0.73 21.68 2.79
C ALA A 193 -0.67 21.54 3.43
N PHE A 194 -0.79 22.02 4.66
CA PHE A 194 -2.08 22.24 5.32
C PHE A 194 -2.57 23.65 5.00
N GLY A 195 -3.81 23.77 4.53
CA GLY A 195 -4.43 25.03 4.11
C GLY A 195 -5.81 25.24 4.76
N PRO A 196 -5.99 26.20 5.67
CA PRO A 196 -4.95 27.06 6.23
C PRO A 196 -4.00 26.27 7.14
N ASN A 197 -2.74 26.72 7.24
CA ASN A 197 -1.76 26.12 8.15
C ASN A 197 -1.93 26.60 9.60
N LYS A 198 -2.65 27.70 9.81
CA LYS A 198 -3.06 28.20 11.12
C LYS A 198 -4.57 28.37 11.16
N LEU A 199 -5.19 27.80 12.18
CA LEU A 199 -6.64 27.85 12.38
C LEU A 199 -6.95 28.34 13.80
N THR A 200 -8.06 29.06 13.96
CA THR A 200 -8.62 29.40 15.27
C THR A 200 -10.03 28.84 15.36
N VAL A 201 -10.32 28.09 16.41
CA VAL A 201 -11.64 27.53 16.68
C VAL A 201 -12.03 27.73 18.15
N GLY A 202 -13.33 27.70 18.43
CA GLY A 202 -13.84 27.72 19.80
C GLY A 202 -13.67 26.38 20.52
N PRO A 203 -13.65 26.36 21.86
CA PRO A 203 -13.65 25.12 22.64
C PRO A 203 -14.83 24.21 22.26
N GLY A 204 -14.54 22.94 21.98
CA GLY A 204 -15.54 21.95 21.60
C GLY A 204 -15.92 21.99 20.12
N GLN A 205 -15.32 22.87 19.32
CA GLN A 205 -15.49 22.83 17.87
C GLN A 205 -14.66 21.71 17.23
N SER A 206 -15.19 21.20 16.13
CA SER A 206 -14.52 20.19 15.31
C SER A 206 -13.71 20.84 14.20
N VAL A 207 -12.52 20.31 13.96
CA VAL A 207 -11.68 20.63 12.80
C VAL A 207 -11.73 19.45 11.85
N THR A 208 -11.86 19.74 10.56
CA THR A 208 -11.95 18.71 9.52
C THR A 208 -10.83 18.86 8.51
N TRP A 209 -9.99 17.84 8.39
CA TRP A 209 -8.94 17.76 7.38
C TRP A 209 -9.43 16.98 6.17
N THR A 210 -9.14 17.47 4.96
CA THR A 210 -9.52 16.82 3.70
C THR A 210 -8.29 16.65 2.82
N ASN A 211 -7.97 15.42 2.43
CA ASN A 211 -6.83 15.18 1.54
C ASN A 211 -7.21 15.39 0.07
N ALA A 212 -6.67 16.42 -0.57
CA ALA A 212 -6.81 16.65 -2.00
C ALA A 212 -5.61 16.13 -2.82
N ASP A 213 -4.51 15.77 -2.16
CA ASP A 213 -3.33 15.19 -2.80
C ASP A 213 -3.57 13.72 -3.21
N ASP A 214 -2.88 13.30 -4.27
CA ASP A 214 -2.76 11.88 -4.61
C ASP A 214 -1.95 11.10 -3.55
N SER A 215 -1.06 11.81 -2.83
CA SER A 215 -0.23 11.25 -1.76
C SER A 215 -1.04 11.05 -0.47
N PRO A 216 -0.84 9.93 0.24
CA PRO A 216 -1.50 9.71 1.52
C PRO A 216 -0.97 10.68 2.58
N HIS A 217 -1.83 11.13 3.48
CA HIS A 217 -1.44 12.01 4.60
C HIS A 217 -2.05 11.53 5.91
N GLN A 218 -1.46 11.90 7.05
CA GLN A 218 -1.96 11.55 8.38
C GLN A 218 -1.81 12.74 9.29
N ILE A 219 -2.83 13.07 10.09
CA ILE A 219 -2.72 14.11 11.11
C ILE A 219 -2.10 13.49 12.36
N ALA A 220 -1.00 14.07 12.84
CA ALA A 220 -0.31 13.59 14.03
C ALA A 220 -0.02 14.77 14.98
N PHE A 221 -0.36 14.61 16.25
CA PHE A 221 -0.09 15.57 17.32
C PHE A 221 1.11 15.10 18.14
N PRO A 222 2.32 15.65 17.95
CA PRO A 222 3.53 15.12 18.57
C PRO A 222 3.48 15.14 20.10
N LYS A 223 2.81 16.13 20.70
CA LYS A 223 2.72 16.31 22.15
C LYS A 223 1.90 15.20 22.83
N THR A 224 0.83 14.74 22.19
CA THR A 224 -0.07 13.69 22.74
C THR A 224 0.18 12.32 22.13
N GLN A 225 0.99 12.26 21.06
CA GLN A 225 1.22 11.07 20.22
C GLN A 225 -0.04 10.56 19.50
N GLU A 226 -1.13 11.32 19.53
CA GLU A 226 -2.38 10.99 18.85
C GLU A 226 -2.21 11.09 17.32
N ARG A 227 -2.86 10.17 16.60
CA ARG A 227 -2.80 10.08 15.14
C ARG A 227 -4.17 9.74 14.55
N SER A 228 -4.51 10.40 13.46
CA SER A 228 -5.64 10.00 12.62
C SER A 228 -5.33 8.69 11.88
N PRO A 229 -6.33 8.03 11.26
CA PRO A 229 -6.09 7.13 10.14
C PRO A 229 -5.31 7.84 9.02
N VAL A 230 -4.66 7.05 8.16
CA VAL A 230 -4.08 7.58 6.92
C VAL A 230 -5.23 7.96 5.96
N LEU A 231 -5.21 9.20 5.50
CA LEU A 231 -6.17 9.78 4.56
C LEU A 231 -5.64 9.61 3.14
N LEU A 232 -6.38 8.85 2.33
CA LEU A 232 -6.21 8.81 0.88
C LEU A 232 -6.90 10.02 0.24
N LYS A 233 -6.65 10.25 -1.06
CA LYS A 233 -7.30 11.33 -1.81
C LYS A 233 -8.82 11.30 -1.65
N GLY A 234 -9.39 12.46 -1.39
CA GLY A 234 -10.82 12.68 -1.15
C GLY A 234 -11.29 12.29 0.25
N GLN A 235 -10.49 11.58 1.03
CA GLN A 235 -10.86 11.20 2.39
C GLN A 235 -10.68 12.37 3.36
N SER A 236 -11.35 12.26 4.51
CA SER A 236 -11.34 13.29 5.53
C SER A 236 -11.24 12.70 6.93
N HIS A 237 -10.72 13.50 7.84
CA HIS A 237 -10.73 13.22 9.27
C HIS A 237 -11.32 14.42 9.99
N THR A 238 -12.12 14.15 11.01
CA THR A 238 -12.69 15.19 11.88
C THR A 238 -12.28 14.89 13.31
N GLN A 239 -11.81 15.92 14.02
CA GLN A 239 -11.44 15.83 15.42
C GLN A 239 -12.01 17.02 16.20
N THR A 240 -12.58 16.74 17.36
CA THR A 240 -13.11 17.77 18.26
C THR A 240 -12.06 18.17 19.28
N LEU A 241 -11.83 19.47 19.44
CA LEU A 241 -10.85 20.01 20.38
C LEU A 241 -11.55 20.77 21.50
N ALA A 242 -11.68 20.14 22.67
CA ALA A 242 -12.45 20.68 23.79
C ALA A 242 -11.65 21.63 24.70
N THR A 243 -10.34 21.43 24.83
CA THR A 243 -9.51 22.16 25.79
C THR A 243 -8.92 23.40 25.15
N PRO A 244 -9.07 24.60 25.74
CA PRO A 244 -8.37 25.78 25.26
C PRO A 244 -6.85 25.59 25.23
N GLY A 245 -6.20 26.14 24.21
CA GLY A 245 -4.76 26.04 24.05
C GLY A 245 -4.31 25.97 22.59
N THR A 246 -3.01 25.79 22.41
CA THR A 246 -2.37 25.66 21.09
C THR A 246 -2.04 24.21 20.81
N TYR A 247 -2.47 23.72 19.66
CA TYR A 247 -2.27 22.37 19.16
C TYR A 247 -1.42 22.41 17.90
N ASP A 248 -0.13 22.14 18.05
CA ASP A 248 0.76 21.93 16.90
C ASP A 248 0.62 20.49 16.40
N TYR A 249 0.52 20.35 15.08
CA TYR A 249 0.41 19.07 14.41
C TYR A 249 1.26 19.02 13.15
N ILE A 250 1.59 17.80 12.74
CA ILE A 250 2.38 17.52 11.54
C ILE A 250 1.68 16.48 10.67
N CYS A 251 2.15 16.34 9.42
CA CYS A 251 1.83 15.12 8.69
C CYS A 251 2.70 13.97 9.19
N GLY A 252 2.05 12.89 9.67
CA GLY A 252 2.73 11.71 10.20
C GLY A 252 3.60 10.96 9.18
N LEU A 253 3.33 11.15 7.89
CA LEU A 253 4.07 10.55 6.77
C LEU A 253 5.08 11.53 6.13
N HIS A 254 4.87 12.83 6.32
CA HIS A 254 5.66 13.90 5.71
C HIS A 254 5.94 14.98 6.77
N THR A 255 6.93 14.76 7.62
CA THR A 255 7.15 15.56 8.84
C THR A 255 7.53 17.02 8.60
N SER A 256 7.82 17.39 7.35
CA SER A 256 7.99 18.79 6.92
C SER A 256 6.68 19.58 6.92
N MET A 257 5.53 18.91 6.79
CA MET A 257 4.21 19.54 6.80
C MET A 257 3.80 19.86 8.24
N LYS A 258 3.50 21.13 8.52
CA LYS A 258 3.17 21.61 9.87
C LYS A 258 1.93 22.48 9.84
N GLY A 259 1.12 22.36 10.89
CA GLY A 259 0.01 23.26 11.15
C GLY A 259 -0.19 23.50 12.64
N THR A 260 -0.98 24.52 12.95
CA THR A 260 -1.29 24.92 14.32
C THR A 260 -2.77 25.26 14.43
N ILE A 261 -3.43 24.74 15.48
CA ILE A 261 -4.79 25.14 15.85
C ILE A 261 -4.74 25.86 17.19
N GLU A 262 -5.30 27.06 17.24
CA GLU A 262 -5.58 27.78 18.49
C GLU A 262 -7.03 27.54 18.89
N VAL A 263 -7.25 26.97 20.07
CA VAL A 263 -8.56 26.80 20.69
C VAL A 263 -8.75 27.89 21.73
N LYS A 264 -9.66 28.83 21.49
CA LYS A 264 -9.92 29.97 22.39
C LYS A 264 -11.35 30.48 22.31
#